data_AF-A0A165JMX0-F1
#
_entry.id   AF-A0A165JMX0-F1
#
_cell.length_a   1.000
_cell.length_b   1.000
_cell.length_c   1.000
_cell.angle_alpha   90.00
_cell.angle_beta   90.00
_cell.angle_gamma   90.00
#
_symmetry.space_group_name_H-M   'P 1'
#
loop_
_entity.id
_entity.type
_entity.pdbx_description
1 polymer ?
#
loop_
_entity_poly.entity_id
_entity_poly.type
_entity_poly.pdbx_seq_one_letter_code
_entity_poly.pdbx_strand_id
1 'polypeptide(L)'
;MEAVVCSALGFLVGAFTGHRLAIGRDKRKEFNESADTIVLALSTHGRISDASIIHFERRASLFTRWRFNRALGQYRRIYKEGCEQDPKTGEILFTGSYKQLNTAANRIKRVCKWR
;
A
#
# COMPACT_ATOMS: atom_id res chain seq x y z
N MET A 1 -29.67 -43.53 1.46
CA MET A 1 -28.44 -43.13 0.73
C MET A 1 -28.42 -41.64 0.41
N GLU A 2 -29.52 -41.04 -0.06
CA GLU A 2 -29.56 -39.61 -0.45
C GLU A 2 -29.17 -38.61 0.66
N ALA A 3 -29.62 -38.82 1.90
CA ALA A 3 -29.31 -37.92 3.01
C ALA A 3 -27.81 -37.84 3.34
N VAL A 4 -27.07 -38.94 3.15
CA VAL A 4 -25.62 -39.00 3.39
C VAL A 4 -24.88 -38.26 2.27
N VAL A 5 -25.34 -38.39 1.03
CA VAL A 5 -24.77 -37.69 -0.14
C VAL A 5 -25.01 -36.18 -0.02
N CYS A 6 -26.22 -35.74 0.35
CA CYS A 6 -26.50 -34.32 0.59
C CYS A 6 -25.66 -33.73 1.73
N SER A 7 -25.47 -34.47 2.82
CA SER A 7 -24.64 -34.03 3.96
C SER A 7 -23.16 -33.93 3.57
N ALA A 8 -22.64 -34.91 2.81
CA ALA A 8 -21.26 -34.89 2.31
C ALA A 8 -21.03 -33.73 1.33
N LEU A 9 -21.97 -33.47 0.42
CA LEU A 9 -21.91 -32.34 -0.50
C LEU A 9 -21.96 -31.00 0.24
N GLY A 10 -22.83 -30.86 1.24
CA GLY A 10 -22.88 -29.66 2.09
C GLY A 10 -21.57 -29.40 2.82
N PHE A 11 -20.93 -30.46 3.36
CA PHE A 11 -19.62 -30.36 3.99
C PHE A 11 -18.52 -29.92 3.02
N LEU A 12 -18.47 -30.49 1.81
CA LEU A 12 -17.49 -30.13 0.79
C LEU A 12 -17.64 -28.68 0.32
N VAL A 13 -18.88 -28.23 0.08
CA VAL A 13 -19.17 -26.84 -0.29
C VAL A 13 -18.80 -25.88 0.85
N GLY A 14 -19.13 -26.23 2.10
CA GLY A 14 -18.76 -25.45 3.28
C GLY A 14 -17.24 -25.35 3.46
N ALA A 15 -16.52 -26.47 3.35
CA ALA A 15 -15.07 -26.53 3.45
C ALA A 15 -14.38 -25.71 2.35
N PHE A 16 -14.83 -25.86 1.10
CA PHE A 16 -14.30 -25.11 -0.03
C PHE A 16 -14.53 -23.60 0.11
N THR A 17 -15.73 -23.20 0.55
CA THR A 17 -16.08 -21.80 0.75
C THR A 17 -15.29 -21.19 1.92
N GLY A 18 -15.21 -21.89 3.05
CA GLY A 18 -14.41 -21.47 4.20
C GLY A 18 -12.92 -21.31 3.87
N HIS A 19 -12.35 -22.25 3.10
CA HIS A 19 -10.96 -22.17 2.65
C HIS A 19 -10.68 -20.96 1.76
N ARG A 20 -11.56 -20.67 0.78
CA ARG A 20 -11.43 -19.48 -0.06
C ARG A 20 -11.52 -18.18 0.74
N LEU A 21 -12.40 -18.12 1.74
CA LEU A 21 -12.53 -16.96 2.62
C LEU A 21 -11.29 -16.77 3.50
N ALA A 22 -10.70 -17.85 4.01
CA ALA A 22 -9.46 -17.82 4.79
C ALA A 22 -8.29 -17.27 3.96
N ILE A 23 -8.07 -17.80 2.75
CA ILE A 23 -7.04 -17.29 1.82
C ILE A 23 -7.27 -15.80 1.52
N GLY A 24 -8.52 -15.42 1.29
CA GLY A 24 -8.87 -14.02 1.03
C GLY A 24 -8.58 -13.11 2.24
N ARG A 25 -8.77 -13.58 3.47
CA ARG A 25 -8.43 -12.85 4.69
C ARG A 25 -6.92 -12.67 4.85
N ASP A 26 -6.14 -13.71 4.62
CA ASP A 26 -4.68 -13.65 4.76
C ASP A 26 -4.06 -12.71 3.73
N LYS A 27 -4.48 -12.78 2.47
CA LYS A 27 -4.04 -11.83 1.42
C LYS A 27 -4.35 -10.38 1.76
N ARG A 28 -5.51 -10.12 2.37
CA ARG A 28 -5.89 -8.77 2.82
C ARG A 28 -5.02 -8.29 3.98
N LYS A 29 -4.73 -9.19 4.93
CA LYS A 29 -3.84 -8.90 6.05
C LYS A 29 -2.43 -8.55 5.57
N GLU A 30 -1.84 -9.37 4.70
CA GLU A 30 -0.52 -9.11 4.12
C GLU A 30 -0.45 -7.79 3.34
N PHE A 31 -1.50 -7.49 2.56
CA PHE A 31 -1.60 -6.20 1.87
C PHE A 31 -1.60 -5.04 2.88
N ASN A 32 -2.45 -5.11 3.92
CA ASN A 32 -2.55 -4.06 4.93
C ASN A 32 -1.22 -3.84 5.66
N GLU A 33 -0.52 -4.90 6.05
CA GLU A 33 0.80 -4.80 6.69
C GLU A 33 1.81 -4.03 5.82
N SER A 34 1.83 -4.31 4.52
CA SER A 34 2.70 -3.58 3.59
C SER A 34 2.26 -2.13 3.36
N ALA A 35 0.95 -1.87 3.35
CA ALA A 35 0.37 -0.55 3.18
C ALA A 35 0.63 0.34 4.42
N ASP A 36 0.48 -0.23 5.61
CA ASP A 36 0.72 0.44 6.89
C ASP A 36 2.18 0.86 7.03
N THR A 37 3.11 0.01 6.56
CA THR A 37 4.54 0.35 6.51
C THR A 37 4.80 1.62 5.69
N ILE A 38 4.13 1.78 4.54
CA ILE A 38 4.25 2.98 3.71
C ILE A 38 3.63 4.20 4.41
N VAL A 39 2.44 4.03 5.00
CA VAL A 39 1.74 5.12 5.69
C VAL A 39 2.55 5.61 6.89
N LEU A 40 3.16 4.70 7.64
CA LEU A 40 4.04 5.00 8.76
C LEU A 40 5.29 5.73 8.28
N ALA A 41 5.98 5.21 7.26
CA ALA A 41 7.18 5.83 6.71
C ALA A 41 6.93 7.28 6.22
N LEU A 42 5.79 7.50 5.55
CA LEU A 42 5.36 8.85 5.14
C LEU A 42 5.03 9.77 6.32
N SER A 43 4.54 9.23 7.43
CA SER A 43 4.11 10.04 8.58
C SER A 43 5.27 10.37 9.52
N THR A 44 6.20 9.44 9.70
CA THR A 44 7.34 9.60 10.62
C THR A 44 8.54 10.26 9.95
N HIS A 45 8.90 9.82 8.74
CA HIS A 45 10.13 10.24 8.08
C HIS A 45 9.89 11.10 6.84
N GLY A 46 8.65 11.16 6.35
CA GLY A 46 8.34 11.82 5.09
C GLY A 46 9.13 11.24 3.91
N ARG A 47 9.55 9.97 3.99
CA ARG A 47 10.28 9.26 2.94
C ARG A 47 9.84 7.80 2.92
N ILE A 48 9.73 7.22 1.74
CA ILE A 48 9.36 5.81 1.55
C ILE A 48 10.59 5.08 1.04
N SER A 49 10.94 3.96 1.69
CA SER A 49 12.04 3.10 1.23
C SER A 49 11.63 2.31 -0.03
N ASP A 50 12.58 2.05 -0.91
CA ASP A 50 12.32 1.23 -2.11
C ASP A 50 11.94 -0.21 -1.74
N ALA A 51 12.48 -0.74 -0.63
CA ALA A 51 12.07 -2.04 -0.10
C ALA A 51 10.57 -2.05 0.25
N SER A 52 10.07 -1.03 0.95
CA SER A 52 8.65 -0.90 1.28
C SER A 52 7.77 -0.80 0.03
N ILE A 53 8.25 -0.11 -1.02
CA ILE A 53 7.55 -0.02 -2.31
C ILE A 53 7.44 -1.40 -2.96
N ILE A 54 8.55 -2.13 -3.09
CA ILE A 54 8.57 -3.47 -3.68
C ILE A 54 7.64 -4.42 -2.92
N HIS A 55 7.68 -4.37 -1.58
CA HIS A 55 6.81 -5.19 -0.73
C HIS A 55 5.32 -4.89 -0.89
N PHE A 56 4.97 -3.62 -1.06
CA PHE A 56 3.59 -3.21 -1.35
C PHE A 56 3.17 -3.64 -2.75
N GLU A 57 4.00 -3.39 -3.77
CA GLU A 57 3.70 -3.76 -5.14
C GLU A 57 3.45 -5.26 -5.25
N ARG A 58 4.32 -6.11 -4.71
CA ARG A 58 4.14 -7.58 -4.75
C ARG A 58 2.75 -8.05 -4.28
N ARG A 59 2.17 -7.37 -3.29
CA ARG A 59 0.88 -7.73 -2.67
C ARG A 59 -0.32 -6.97 -3.26
N ALA A 60 -0.07 -5.81 -3.86
CA ALA A 60 -1.09 -4.97 -4.45
C ALA A 60 -1.64 -5.55 -5.77
N SER A 61 -2.93 -5.34 -6.03
CA SER A 61 -3.55 -5.61 -7.33
C SER A 61 -2.97 -4.70 -8.42
N LEU A 62 -3.07 -5.07 -9.69
CA LEU A 62 -2.57 -4.24 -10.81
C LEU A 62 -3.15 -2.82 -10.79
N PHE A 63 -4.45 -2.68 -10.49
CA PHE A 63 -5.10 -1.37 -10.38
C PHE A 63 -4.57 -0.55 -9.20
N THR A 64 -4.38 -1.21 -8.05
CA THR A 64 -3.81 -0.56 -6.86
C THR A 64 -2.37 -0.12 -7.12
N ARG A 65 -1.54 -0.97 -7.74
CA ARG A 65 -0.17 -0.64 -8.16
C ARG A 65 -0.13 0.58 -9.08
N TRP A 66 -0.98 0.60 -10.11
CA TRP A 66 -1.04 1.71 -11.04
C TRP A 66 -1.39 3.04 -10.33
N ARG A 67 -2.43 3.03 -9.48
CA ARG A 67 -2.82 4.22 -8.70
C ARG A 67 -1.72 4.66 -7.74
N PHE A 68 -1.06 3.71 -7.10
CA PHE A 68 0.03 3.94 -6.18
C PHE A 68 1.22 4.58 -6.89
N ASN A 69 1.68 4.01 -8.00
CA ASN A 69 2.81 4.51 -8.78
C ASN A 69 2.53 5.90 -9.36
N ARG A 70 1.29 6.18 -9.78
CA ARG A 70 0.90 7.52 -10.20
C ARG A 70 0.99 8.54 -9.06
N ALA A 71 0.52 8.18 -7.86
CA ALA A 71 0.61 9.06 -6.68
C ALA A 71 2.05 9.23 -6.20
N LEU A 72 2.84 8.15 -6.19
CA LEU A 72 4.24 8.15 -5.82
C LEU A 72 5.08 9.00 -6.77
N GLY A 73 4.83 8.92 -8.09
CA GLY A 73 5.50 9.74 -9.08
C GLY A 73 5.27 11.24 -8.85
N GLN A 74 4.03 11.64 -8.56
CA GLN A 74 3.71 13.04 -8.22
C GLN A 74 4.42 13.49 -6.94
N TYR A 75 4.43 12.64 -5.91
CA TYR A 75 5.11 12.92 -4.66
C TYR A 75 6.62 13.08 -4.85
N ARG A 76 7.28 12.15 -5.55
CA ARG A 76 8.71 12.20 -5.86
C ARG A 76 9.07 13.46 -6.65
N ARG A 77 8.22 13.86 -7.60
CA ARG A 77 8.42 15.08 -8.39
C ARG A 77 8.39 16.33 -7.50
N ILE A 78 7.34 16.51 -6.71
CA ILE A 78 7.20 17.65 -5.77
C ILE A 78 8.35 17.65 -4.76
N TYR A 79 8.72 16.48 -4.25
CA TYR A 79 9.81 16.35 -3.30
C TYR A 79 11.13 16.80 -3.93
N LYS A 80 11.45 16.33 -5.14
CA LYS A 80 12.68 16.69 -5.86
C LYS A 80 12.70 18.16 -6.27
N GLU A 81 11.59 18.70 -6.74
CA GLU A 81 11.46 20.13 -7.12
C GLU A 81 11.61 21.05 -5.91
N GLY A 82 11.17 20.61 -4.73
CA GLY A 82 11.29 21.39 -3.50
C GLY A 82 12.55 21.12 -2.68
N CYS A 83 13.46 20.24 -3.14
CA CYS A 83 14.74 19.99 -2.48
C CYS A 83 15.81 20.90 -3.08
N GLU A 84 16.39 21.75 -2.25
CA GLU A 84 17.57 22.54 -2.57
C GLU A 84 18.75 22.04 -1.76
N GLN A 85 19.94 22.07 -2.34
CA GLN A 85 21.17 21.75 -1.63
C GLN A 85 21.67 23.02 -0.94
N ASP A 86 21.84 22.97 0.38
CA ASP A 86 22.41 24.09 1.12
C ASP A 86 23.89 24.26 0.69
N PRO A 87 24.26 25.44 0.17
CA PRO A 87 25.61 25.69 -0.32
C PRO A 87 26.68 25.70 0.78
N LYS A 88 26.31 25.80 2.06
CA LYS A 88 27.27 25.83 3.18
C LYS A 88 27.52 24.47 3.80
N THR A 89 26.47 23.65 3.96
CA THR A 89 26.55 22.36 4.65
C THR A 89 26.52 21.17 3.70
N GLY A 90 26.12 21.38 2.44
CA GLY A 90 25.90 20.30 1.48
C GLY A 90 24.66 19.45 1.77
N GLU A 91 23.90 19.78 2.81
CA GLU A 91 22.67 19.08 3.18
C GLU A 91 21.54 19.38 2.20
N ILE A 92 20.66 18.40 1.99
CA ILE A 92 19.47 18.58 1.14
C ILE A 92 18.33 19.05 2.02
N LEU A 93 17.94 20.31 1.89
CA LEU A 93 16.84 20.92 2.61
C LEU A 93 15.61 21.01 1.71
N PHE A 94 14.44 20.74 2.27
CA PHE A 94 13.20 20.92 1.55
C PHE A 94 12.68 22.35 1.75
N THR A 95 12.79 23.20 0.74
CA THR A 95 12.33 24.60 0.72
C THR A 95 10.98 24.76 -0.01
N GLY A 96 10.47 23.68 -0.62
CA GLY A 96 9.21 23.66 -1.34
C GLY A 96 7.93 23.80 -0.47
N SER A 97 6.77 23.82 -1.13
CA SER A 97 5.49 23.94 -0.44
C SER A 97 5.13 22.66 0.34
N TYR A 98 5.27 22.71 1.67
CA TYR A 98 4.84 21.63 2.58
C TYR A 98 3.37 21.24 2.39
N LYS A 99 2.49 22.21 2.05
CA LYS A 99 1.08 21.95 1.77
C LYS A 99 0.89 21.05 0.54
N GLN A 100 1.65 21.30 -0.53
CA GLN A 100 1.59 20.48 -1.75
C GLN A 100 2.18 19.09 -1.49
N LEU A 101 3.31 19.01 -0.77
CA LEU A 101 3.93 17.75 -0.39
C LEU A 101 2.99 16.88 0.45
N ASN A 102 2.35 17.47 1.47
CA ASN A 102 1.36 16.79 2.30
C ASN A 102 0.13 16.35 1.50
N THR A 103 -0.32 17.17 0.55
CA THR A 103 -1.44 16.80 -0.33
C THR A 103 -1.09 15.58 -1.19
N ALA A 104 0.15 15.51 -1.72
CA ALA A 104 0.65 14.37 -2.47
C ALA A 104 0.83 13.14 -1.58
N ALA A 105 1.40 13.28 -0.38
CA ALA A 105 1.52 12.20 0.60
C ALA A 105 0.14 11.63 0.98
N ASN A 106 -0.87 12.49 1.18
CA ASN A 106 -2.24 12.08 1.46
C ASN A 106 -2.91 11.35 0.29
N ARG A 107 -2.48 11.59 -0.96
CA ARG A 107 -2.92 10.76 -2.11
C ARG A 107 -2.37 9.36 -2.01
N ILE A 108 -1.09 9.20 -1.66
CA ILE A 108 -0.48 7.88 -1.44
C ILE A 108 -1.20 7.14 -0.29
N LYS A 109 -1.37 7.80 0.87
CA LYS A 109 -2.08 7.23 2.03
C LYS A 109 -3.50 6.76 1.69
N ARG A 110 -4.21 7.48 0.82
CA ARG A 110 -5.56 7.07 0.35
C ARG A 110 -5.55 5.83 -0.52
N VAL A 111 -4.48 5.56 -1.28
CA VAL A 111 -4.34 4.33 -2.06
C VAL A 111 -3.95 3.16 -1.15
N CYS A 112 -3.16 3.43 -0.11
CA CYS A 112 -2.77 2.45 0.90
C CYS A 112 -3.91 2.07 1.86
N LYS A 113 -4.94 2.92 2.04
CA LYS A 113 -6.13 2.54 2.79
C LYS A 113 -6.94 1.49 2.01
N TRP A 114 -6.99 0.29 2.56
CA TRP A 114 -7.93 -0.73 2.12
C TRP A 114 -9.35 -0.33 2.56
N ARG A 115 -10.32 -0.45 1.64
CA ARG A 115 -11.76 -0.24 1.91
C ARG A 115 -12.40 -1.55 2.30
#